data_AF-A0A6N6PS18-F1
#
_entry.id   AF-A0A6N6PS18-F1
#
_cell.length_a   1.000
_cell.length_b   1.000
_cell.length_c   1.000
_cell.angle_alpha   90.00
_cell.angle_beta   90.00
_cell.angle_gamma   90.00
#
_symmetry.space_group_name_H-M   'P 1'
#
loop_
_entity.id
_entity.type
_entity.pdbx_description
1 polymer ?
#
loop_
_entity_poly.entity_id
_entity_poly.type
_entity_poly.pdbx_seq_one_letter_code
_entity_poly.pdbx_strand_id
1 'polypeptide(L)'
;MNRLKKILIGVTLIALLFWLLSSYLMRAWTAKPPPLPADVSIMQAKPETRDGKTWLGQSWVSQREGLTIIRLKGSPFDMGYASGVLLQDKMVTLENEFLDMIHGYVPQEWKIKLLKGYVMFRNRRLSDYVSLEDRQQIHGVVTGCKDPHPELGPFYNRMLNYHAAHDISYMMIDNPLVSKAGCTAFGAWGSATEGGHLITGRNFDWEAADVFSRDRVVIMCEPDGGIPFISVSWASMAGVVSGMNRSGISITINGAPSSLPGETATPVAMVARDVLQKAHNLTNALDIIRNTRVFVSTLWLIGSKADGKFVVVEKTPDATNVREADGDSIVSANHFQTEKLKDDSRNVRYIEEATSTPRYARMSELIQTNRGSISATRAAEMLRDRNLPGGKFAGNGHRSSLNALIATHATVMDLTDGIFWAALPPNQLGKFVAFDVNDFDRELPALTVTADGMLTSGELEKAKTAHKALNEGARALKNGDAQAALAAADKAEANNAGFYQNAALRGRALLRLNRSAEAVKAFEMALAAQPAFLSERKEIEDLLKQAQGTK
;
A
#
# COMPACT_ATOMS: atom_id res chain seq x y z
N MET A 1 -29.64 47.83 -27.03
CA MET A 1 -29.12 46.63 -27.75
C MET A 1 -27.60 46.58 -27.92
N ASN A 2 -26.91 47.68 -28.26
CA ASN A 2 -25.45 47.65 -28.55
C ASN A 2 -24.51 47.40 -27.36
N ARG A 3 -24.85 47.82 -26.14
CA ARG A 3 -24.00 47.56 -24.95
C ARG A 3 -24.02 46.09 -24.53
N LEU A 4 -25.20 45.45 -24.51
CA LEU A 4 -25.34 44.05 -24.15
C LEU A 4 -24.61 43.12 -25.13
N LYS A 5 -24.67 43.41 -26.44
CA LYS A 5 -23.89 42.67 -27.46
C LYS A 5 -22.38 42.79 -27.25
N LYS A 6 -21.86 43.99 -26.94
CA LYS A 6 -20.43 44.21 -26.65
C LYS A 6 -19.98 43.48 -25.39
N ILE A 7 -20.79 43.50 -24.33
CA ILE A 7 -20.53 42.76 -23.09
C ILE A 7 -20.50 41.26 -23.37
N LEU A 8 -21.48 40.73 -24.10
CA LEU A 8 -21.55 39.31 -24.44
C LEU A 8 -20.34 38.87 -25.28
N ILE A 9 -19.94 39.66 -26.28
CA ILE A 9 -18.73 39.39 -27.08
C ILE A 9 -17.48 39.38 -26.18
N GLY A 10 -17.35 40.36 -25.28
CA GLY A 10 -16.22 40.42 -24.34
C GLY A 10 -16.14 39.21 -23.41
N VAL A 11 -17.28 38.80 -22.83
CA VAL A 11 -17.37 37.60 -21.98
C VAL A 11 -17.02 36.34 -22.78
N THR A 12 -17.53 36.20 -24.00
CA THR A 12 -17.23 35.06 -24.88
C THR A 12 -15.75 35.01 -25.25
N LEU A 13 -15.11 36.15 -25.55
CA LEU A 13 -13.68 36.21 -25.85
C LEU A 13 -12.82 35.83 -24.64
N ILE A 14 -13.16 36.32 -23.44
CA ILE A 14 -12.47 35.94 -22.20
C ILE A 14 -12.63 34.44 -21.93
N ALA A 15 -13.85 33.91 -22.09
CA ALA A 15 -14.11 32.48 -21.92
C ALA A 15 -13.32 31.63 -22.94
N LEU A 16 -13.25 32.06 -24.20
CA LEU A 16 -12.48 31.38 -25.24
C LEU A 16 -10.98 31.43 -24.95
N LEU A 17 -10.45 32.59 -24.54
CA LEU A 17 -9.04 32.74 -24.15
C LEU A 17 -8.70 31.85 -22.96
N PHE A 18 -9.56 31.82 -21.94
CA PHE A 18 -9.40 30.94 -20.79
C PHE A 18 -9.42 29.46 -21.20
N TRP A 19 -10.35 29.08 -22.09
CA TRP A 19 -10.44 27.71 -22.62
C TRP A 19 -9.21 27.31 -23.43
N LEU A 20 -8.71 28.19 -24.30
CA LEU A 20 -7.50 27.96 -25.09
C LEU A 20 -6.26 27.85 -24.19
N LEU A 21 -6.11 28.76 -23.22
CA LEU A 21 -5.02 28.73 -22.26
C LEU A 21 -5.05 27.46 -21.40
N SER A 22 -6.22 27.10 -20.87
CA SER A 22 -6.41 25.87 -20.10
C SER A 22 -6.08 24.63 -20.94
N SER A 23 -6.56 24.57 -22.18
CA SER A 23 -6.26 23.47 -23.11
C SER A 23 -4.76 23.37 -23.43
N TYR A 24 -4.09 24.52 -23.63
CA TYR A 24 -2.65 24.58 -23.85
C TYR A 24 -1.87 24.10 -22.62
N LEU A 25 -2.20 24.59 -21.42
CA LEU A 25 -1.56 24.20 -20.17
C LEU A 25 -1.74 22.71 -19.90
N MET A 26 -2.94 22.16 -20.08
CA MET A 26 -3.20 20.73 -19.90
C MET A 26 -2.36 19.88 -20.85
N ARG A 27 -2.21 20.29 -22.11
CA ARG A 27 -1.31 19.61 -23.08
C ARG A 27 0.15 19.72 -22.68
N ALA A 28 0.58 20.88 -22.20
CA ALA A 28 1.96 21.12 -21.77
C ALA A 28 2.32 20.36 -20.49
N TRP A 29 1.38 20.16 -19.57
CA TRP A 29 1.56 19.40 -18.33
C TRP A 29 1.40 17.89 -18.49
N THR A 30 0.93 17.42 -19.65
CA THR A 30 0.79 15.99 -19.92
C THR A 30 2.16 15.40 -20.27
N ALA A 31 2.63 14.46 -19.47
CA ALA A 31 3.87 13.75 -19.73
C ALA A 31 3.78 12.97 -21.05
N LYS A 32 4.83 13.06 -21.86
CA LYS A 32 4.97 12.31 -23.12
C LYS A 32 5.93 11.15 -22.93
N PRO A 33 5.72 10.02 -23.63
CA PRO A 33 6.67 8.93 -23.61
C PRO A 33 8.04 9.40 -24.15
N PRO A 34 9.16 8.85 -23.63
CA PRO A 34 10.45 9.03 -24.28
C PRO A 34 10.42 8.42 -25.69
N PRO A 35 11.35 8.80 -26.59
CA PRO A 35 11.51 8.12 -27.87
C PRO A 35 11.68 6.60 -27.68
N LEU A 36 11.19 5.84 -28.66
CA LEU A 36 11.45 4.40 -28.69
C LEU A 36 12.96 4.14 -28.73
N PRO A 37 13.45 3.08 -28.05
CA PRO A 37 14.84 2.67 -28.16
C PRO A 37 15.16 2.20 -29.60
N ALA A 38 16.45 2.03 -29.89
CA ALA A 38 16.90 1.59 -31.21
C ALA A 38 16.41 0.17 -31.56
N ASP A 39 16.35 -0.71 -30.57
CA ASP A 39 15.80 -2.05 -30.71
C ASP A 39 14.39 -2.10 -30.12
N VAL A 40 13.41 -2.41 -30.96
CA VAL A 40 11.99 -2.64 -30.61
C VAL A 40 11.50 -3.96 -31.21
N SER A 41 12.42 -4.90 -31.48
CA SER A 41 12.13 -6.20 -32.09
C SER A 41 11.10 -7.01 -31.31
N ILE A 42 11.02 -6.83 -29.99
CA ILE A 42 9.99 -7.44 -29.14
C ILE A 42 8.55 -7.17 -29.63
N MET A 43 8.31 -6.03 -30.29
CA MET A 43 6.99 -5.66 -30.80
C MET A 43 6.51 -6.56 -31.95
N GLN A 44 7.41 -7.34 -32.56
CA GLN A 44 7.08 -8.35 -33.57
C GLN A 44 6.84 -9.73 -32.95
N ALA A 45 7.19 -9.93 -31.68
CA ALA A 45 6.95 -11.18 -30.98
C ALA A 45 5.45 -11.39 -30.74
N LYS A 46 5.02 -12.65 -30.73
CA LYS A 46 3.65 -13.05 -30.41
C LYS A 46 3.65 -13.90 -29.13
N PRO A 47 2.62 -13.79 -28.29
CA PRO A 47 2.48 -14.65 -27.14
C PRO A 47 2.40 -16.13 -27.54
N GLU A 48 3.17 -16.99 -26.88
CA GLU A 48 3.19 -18.43 -27.12
C GLU A 48 3.06 -19.20 -25.80
N THR A 49 2.11 -20.12 -25.73
CA THR A 49 1.92 -20.96 -24.54
C THR A 49 2.74 -22.24 -24.66
N ARG A 50 3.62 -22.48 -23.68
CA ARG A 50 4.40 -23.72 -23.54
C ARG A 50 4.70 -24.00 -22.08
N ASP A 51 4.67 -25.27 -21.69
CA ASP A 51 4.98 -25.74 -20.33
C ASP A 51 4.20 -25.02 -19.22
N GLY A 52 2.91 -24.74 -19.45
CA GLY A 52 2.05 -24.03 -18.49
C GLY A 52 2.38 -22.54 -18.29
N LYS A 53 3.26 -21.98 -19.13
CA LYS A 53 3.66 -20.57 -19.14
C LYS A 53 3.24 -19.93 -20.46
N THR A 54 2.84 -18.67 -20.42
CA THR A 54 2.65 -17.84 -21.63
C THR A 54 3.87 -16.95 -21.79
N TRP A 55 4.60 -17.13 -22.90
CA TRP A 55 5.87 -16.48 -23.19
C TRP A 55 5.68 -15.33 -24.17
N LEU A 56 6.51 -14.29 -24.03
CA LEU A 56 6.76 -13.27 -25.04
C LEU A 56 8.26 -12.97 -25.06
N GLY A 57 8.94 -13.39 -26.13
CA GLY A 57 10.41 -13.33 -26.19
C GLY A 57 11.04 -14.14 -25.05
N GLN A 58 11.81 -13.47 -24.19
CA GLN A 58 12.46 -14.07 -23.01
C GLN A 58 11.65 -13.94 -21.71
N SER A 59 10.52 -13.23 -21.75
CA SER A 59 9.65 -13.01 -20.60
C SER A 59 8.48 -13.99 -20.61
N TRP A 60 7.91 -14.29 -19.44
CA TRP A 60 6.75 -15.18 -19.34
C TRP A 60 5.88 -14.88 -18.12
N VAL A 61 4.61 -15.26 -18.21
CA VAL A 61 3.65 -15.24 -17.10
C VAL A 61 3.11 -16.65 -16.83
N SER A 62 2.88 -16.98 -15.55
CA SER A 62 2.21 -18.23 -15.14
C SER A 62 1.41 -18.05 -13.85
N GLN A 63 0.72 -19.12 -13.45
CA GLN A 63 0.12 -19.25 -12.13
C GLN A 63 0.90 -20.30 -11.32
N ARG A 64 1.26 -19.98 -10.07
CA ARG A 64 1.85 -20.94 -9.13
C ARG A 64 1.13 -20.88 -7.80
N GLU A 65 0.53 -22.00 -7.42
CA GLU A 65 -0.28 -22.14 -6.21
C GLU A 65 -1.38 -21.06 -6.04
N GLY A 66 -1.81 -20.38 -7.13
CA GLY A 66 -2.80 -19.30 -7.11
C GLY A 66 -2.21 -17.88 -7.12
N LEU A 67 -0.88 -17.72 -7.11
CA LEU A 67 -0.21 -16.44 -7.38
C LEU A 67 0.04 -16.28 -8.88
N THR A 68 -0.24 -15.09 -9.39
CA THR A 68 0.26 -14.69 -10.70
C THR A 68 1.72 -14.35 -10.58
N ILE A 69 2.56 -15.00 -11.38
CA ILE A 69 3.99 -14.73 -11.45
C ILE A 69 4.34 -14.29 -12.86
N ILE A 70 5.17 -13.26 -12.96
CA ILE A 70 5.77 -12.84 -14.22
C ILE A 70 7.28 -12.79 -14.08
N ARG A 71 7.99 -13.38 -15.04
CA ARG A 71 9.42 -13.15 -15.27
C ARG A 71 9.57 -12.16 -16.41
N LEU A 72 10.24 -11.06 -16.12
CA LEU A 72 10.57 -10.01 -17.08
C LEU A 72 12.08 -10.00 -17.30
N LYS A 73 12.51 -10.17 -18.56
CA LYS A 73 13.92 -10.20 -18.93
C LYS A 73 14.20 -9.35 -20.16
N GLY A 74 15.29 -8.60 -20.13
CA GLY A 74 15.78 -7.82 -21.28
C GLY A 74 15.95 -6.32 -20.97
N SER A 75 15.89 -5.51 -22.02
CA SER A 75 15.95 -4.06 -21.91
C SER A 75 14.73 -3.50 -21.18
N PRO A 76 14.78 -2.26 -20.63
CA PRO A 76 13.64 -1.68 -19.94
C PRO A 76 12.38 -1.66 -20.81
N PHE A 77 12.50 -1.30 -22.09
CA PHE A 77 11.37 -1.30 -23.02
C PHE A 77 10.82 -2.71 -23.26
N ASP A 78 11.67 -3.73 -23.45
CA ASP A 78 11.22 -5.10 -23.71
C ASP A 78 10.48 -5.69 -22.51
N MET A 79 11.02 -5.48 -21.31
CA MET A 79 10.35 -5.87 -20.07
C MET A 79 9.00 -5.16 -19.91
N GLY A 80 8.94 -3.87 -20.26
CA GLY A 80 7.71 -3.10 -20.26
C GLY A 80 6.68 -3.66 -21.24
N TYR A 81 7.08 -3.85 -22.50
CA TYR A 81 6.22 -4.37 -23.55
C TYR A 81 5.71 -5.76 -23.22
N ALA A 82 6.59 -6.66 -22.76
CA ALA A 82 6.20 -7.99 -22.31
C ALA A 82 5.23 -7.94 -21.12
N SER A 83 5.45 -7.08 -20.13
CA SER A 83 4.49 -6.90 -19.04
C SER A 83 3.13 -6.42 -19.54
N GLY A 84 3.10 -5.48 -20.50
CA GLY A 84 1.86 -4.94 -21.05
C GLY A 84 1.05 -6.01 -21.81
N VAL A 85 1.72 -6.82 -22.62
CA VAL A 85 1.09 -7.90 -23.40
C VAL A 85 0.65 -9.06 -22.50
N LEU A 86 1.52 -9.52 -21.59
CA LEU A 86 1.29 -10.74 -20.80
C LEU A 86 0.31 -10.52 -19.63
N LEU A 87 0.14 -9.29 -19.15
CA LEU A 87 -0.75 -8.95 -18.03
C LEU A 87 -1.95 -8.11 -18.44
N GLN A 88 -2.25 -8.03 -19.74
CA GLN A 88 -3.29 -7.15 -20.28
C GLN A 88 -4.62 -7.24 -19.52
N ASP A 89 -5.16 -8.45 -19.32
CA ASP A 89 -6.43 -8.66 -18.61
C ASP A 89 -6.39 -8.09 -17.18
N LYS A 90 -5.28 -8.31 -16.47
CA LYS A 90 -5.10 -7.82 -15.10
C LYS A 90 -4.97 -6.30 -15.05
N MET A 91 -4.31 -5.69 -16.03
CA MET A 91 -4.22 -4.24 -16.13
C MET A 91 -5.60 -3.62 -16.34
N VAL A 92 -6.42 -4.20 -17.22
CA VAL A 92 -7.78 -3.75 -17.49
C VAL A 92 -8.65 -3.90 -16.24
N THR A 93 -8.61 -5.04 -15.54
CA THR A 93 -9.36 -5.23 -14.29
C THR A 93 -8.90 -4.26 -13.20
N LEU A 94 -7.58 -4.07 -13.04
CA LEU A 94 -7.01 -3.16 -12.06
C LEU A 94 -7.45 -1.71 -12.28
N GLU A 95 -7.36 -1.20 -13.51
CA GLU A 95 -7.74 0.19 -13.82
C GLU A 95 -9.25 0.40 -13.65
N ASN A 96 -10.10 -0.53 -14.12
CA ASN A 96 -11.55 -0.45 -13.94
C ASN A 96 -11.96 -0.38 -12.46
N GLU A 97 -11.51 -1.35 -11.63
CA GLU A 97 -11.88 -1.38 -10.22
C GLU A 97 -11.28 -0.20 -9.42
N PHE A 98 -10.11 0.30 -9.83
CA PHE A 98 -9.54 1.50 -9.24
C PHE A 98 -10.39 2.75 -9.56
N LEU A 99 -10.88 2.89 -10.79
CA LEU A 99 -11.76 3.99 -11.18
C LEU A 99 -13.13 3.89 -10.51
N ASP A 100 -13.71 2.69 -10.39
CA ASP A 100 -14.96 2.47 -9.68
C ASP A 100 -14.87 2.90 -8.21
N MET A 101 -13.75 2.61 -7.55
CA MET A 101 -13.48 3.10 -6.20
C MET A 101 -13.40 4.64 -6.17
N ILE A 102 -12.68 5.27 -7.11
CA ILE A 102 -12.60 6.74 -7.20
C ILE A 102 -14.00 7.35 -7.38
N HIS A 103 -14.82 6.78 -8.26
CA HIS A 103 -16.20 7.20 -8.47
C HIS A 103 -17.08 6.99 -7.23
N GLY A 104 -16.82 5.94 -6.44
CA GLY A 104 -17.45 5.71 -5.14
C GLY A 104 -17.17 6.84 -4.14
N TYR A 105 -15.93 7.35 -4.10
CA TYR A 105 -15.55 8.47 -3.23
C TYR A 105 -15.99 9.84 -3.76
N VAL A 106 -15.91 10.05 -5.08
CA VAL A 106 -16.20 11.32 -5.74
C VAL A 106 -17.22 11.08 -6.87
N PRO A 107 -18.51 10.91 -6.55
CA PRO A 107 -19.52 10.51 -7.54
C PRO A 107 -19.91 11.62 -8.52
N GLN A 108 -19.46 12.86 -8.30
CA GLN A 108 -19.78 13.97 -9.19
C GLN A 108 -18.70 14.16 -10.26
N GLU A 109 -19.07 13.95 -11.53
CA GLU A 109 -18.21 14.09 -12.72
C GLU A 109 -17.39 15.38 -12.77
N TRP A 110 -17.98 16.52 -12.42
CA TRP A 110 -17.26 17.79 -12.45
C TRP A 110 -16.15 17.88 -11.39
N LYS A 111 -16.31 17.20 -10.23
CA LYS A 111 -15.27 17.11 -9.21
C LYS A 111 -14.14 16.19 -9.65
N ILE A 112 -14.44 15.09 -10.33
CA ILE A 112 -13.42 14.22 -10.93
C ILE A 112 -12.59 15.00 -11.95
N LYS A 113 -13.23 15.80 -12.81
CA LYS A 113 -12.53 16.68 -13.77
C LYS A 113 -11.62 17.70 -13.07
N LEU A 114 -12.09 18.30 -11.98
CA LEU A 114 -11.30 19.23 -11.17
C LEU A 114 -10.11 18.53 -10.49
N LEU A 115 -10.35 17.36 -9.88
CA LEU A 115 -9.31 16.54 -9.24
C LEU A 115 -8.25 16.11 -10.26
N LYS A 116 -8.67 15.67 -11.44
CA LYS A 116 -7.77 15.33 -12.56
C LYS A 116 -6.91 16.53 -12.97
N GLY A 117 -7.51 17.70 -13.15
CA GLY A 117 -6.78 18.93 -13.47
C GLY A 117 -5.77 19.29 -12.38
N TYR A 118 -6.15 19.15 -11.11
CA TYR A 118 -5.26 19.34 -9.97
C TYR A 118 -4.09 18.35 -9.98
N VAL A 119 -4.34 17.05 -10.12
CA VAL A 119 -3.29 16.01 -10.20
C VAL A 119 -2.35 16.27 -11.37
N MET A 120 -2.88 16.61 -12.55
CA MET A 120 -2.06 16.95 -13.72
C MET A 120 -1.18 18.18 -13.50
N PHE A 121 -1.73 19.25 -12.91
CA PHE A 121 -0.94 20.43 -12.56
C PHE A 121 0.16 20.11 -11.56
N ARG A 122 -0.18 19.35 -10.51
CA ARG A 122 0.75 18.94 -9.45
C ARG A 122 1.88 18.09 -10.01
N ASN A 123 1.55 17.12 -10.85
CA ASN A 123 2.46 16.11 -11.38
C ASN A 123 3.03 16.47 -12.75
N ARG A 124 2.87 17.72 -13.20
CA ARG A 124 3.34 18.22 -14.51
C ARG A 124 4.84 18.02 -14.77
N ARG A 125 5.63 17.84 -13.70
CA ARG A 125 7.09 17.58 -13.76
C ARG A 125 7.47 16.17 -13.30
N LEU A 126 6.51 15.30 -13.01
CA LEU A 126 6.79 13.96 -12.48
C LEU A 126 7.76 13.18 -13.38
N SER A 127 7.61 13.28 -14.70
CA SER A 127 8.50 12.63 -15.67
C SER A 127 9.96 13.06 -15.57
N ASP A 128 10.25 14.27 -15.08
CA ASP A 128 11.61 14.78 -14.94
C ASP A 128 12.38 14.05 -13.83
N TYR A 129 11.66 13.42 -12.90
CA TYR A 129 12.20 12.75 -11.72
C TYR A 129 12.15 11.21 -11.81
N VAL A 130 11.65 10.68 -12.92
CA VAL A 130 11.64 9.25 -13.21
C VAL A 130 12.75 8.96 -14.22
N SER A 131 13.59 7.97 -13.91
CA SER A 131 14.77 7.64 -14.72
C SER A 131 14.38 7.33 -16.17
N LEU A 132 15.33 7.46 -17.11
CA LEU A 132 15.05 7.13 -18.50
C LEU A 132 14.69 5.64 -18.66
N GLU A 133 15.38 4.75 -17.94
CA GLU A 133 15.11 3.31 -17.94
C GLU A 133 13.66 3.03 -17.53
N ASP A 134 13.22 3.59 -16.40
CA ASP A 134 11.85 3.39 -15.91
C ASP A 134 10.81 4.00 -16.85
N ARG A 135 11.07 5.19 -17.42
CA ARG A 135 10.19 5.80 -18.42
C ARG A 135 10.10 4.97 -19.69
N GLN A 136 11.18 4.30 -20.10
CA GLN A 136 11.17 3.36 -21.22
C GLN A 136 10.39 2.09 -20.89
N GLN A 137 10.50 1.57 -19.65
CA GLN A 137 9.69 0.43 -19.21
C GLN A 137 8.19 0.79 -19.18
N ILE A 138 7.82 1.94 -18.63
CA ILE A 138 6.44 2.45 -18.66
C ILE A 138 5.96 2.67 -20.10
N HIS A 139 6.83 3.15 -20.99
CA HIS A 139 6.51 3.28 -22.42
C HIS A 139 6.22 1.91 -23.04
N GLY A 140 7.07 0.91 -22.82
CA GLY A 140 6.84 -0.45 -23.27
C GLY A 140 5.48 -0.99 -22.80
N VAL A 141 5.15 -0.81 -21.52
CA VAL A 141 3.86 -1.24 -20.94
C VAL A 141 2.68 -0.71 -21.75
N VAL A 142 2.63 0.61 -21.98
CA VAL A 142 1.50 1.23 -22.68
C VAL A 142 1.50 0.98 -24.19
N THR A 143 2.63 0.53 -24.75
CA THR A 143 2.69 0.04 -26.14
C THR A 143 2.21 -1.42 -26.24
N GLY A 144 2.45 -2.24 -25.21
CA GLY A 144 2.04 -3.65 -25.17
C GLY A 144 0.58 -3.87 -24.78
N CYS A 145 -0.04 -2.95 -24.06
CA CYS A 145 -1.44 -3.02 -23.66
C CYS A 145 -2.28 -1.97 -24.39
N LYS A 146 -3.43 -2.37 -24.93
CA LYS A 146 -4.42 -1.40 -25.45
C LYS A 146 -4.95 -0.55 -24.30
N ASP A 147 -5.03 0.76 -24.50
CA ASP A 147 -5.61 1.70 -23.53
C ASP A 147 -7.08 1.35 -23.23
N PRO A 148 -7.43 0.96 -22.00
CA PRO A 148 -8.82 0.65 -21.63
C PRO A 148 -9.68 1.91 -21.43
N HIS A 149 -9.07 3.07 -21.17
CA HIS A 149 -9.75 4.31 -20.79
C HIS A 149 -9.19 5.55 -21.52
N PRO A 150 -9.23 5.60 -22.87
CA PRO A 150 -8.70 6.72 -23.64
C PRO A 150 -9.38 8.07 -23.32
N GLU A 151 -10.61 8.05 -22.82
CA GLU A 151 -11.37 9.22 -22.37
C GLU A 151 -10.72 9.92 -21.16
N LEU A 152 -9.89 9.21 -20.38
CA LEU A 152 -9.19 9.75 -19.22
C LEU A 152 -7.91 10.52 -19.61
N GLY A 153 -7.56 10.59 -20.89
CA GLY A 153 -6.36 11.27 -21.39
C GLY A 153 -5.23 10.28 -21.70
N PRO A 154 -4.03 10.73 -22.12
CA PRO A 154 -3.02 9.83 -22.68
C PRO A 154 -2.54 8.73 -21.73
N PHE A 155 -2.53 7.47 -22.20
CA PHE A 155 -2.24 6.29 -21.38
C PHE A 155 -0.89 6.36 -20.65
N TYR A 156 0.17 6.75 -21.36
CA TYR A 156 1.51 6.93 -20.77
C TYR A 156 1.50 7.85 -19.55
N ASN A 157 0.81 8.99 -19.65
CA ASN A 157 0.73 9.94 -18.54
C ASN A 157 -0.03 9.33 -17.36
N ARG A 158 -1.13 8.60 -17.60
CA ARG A 158 -1.86 7.93 -16.51
C ARG A 158 -0.99 6.87 -15.83
N MET A 159 -0.35 6.02 -16.62
CA MET A 159 0.53 4.95 -16.11
C MET A 159 1.71 5.51 -15.30
N LEU A 160 2.34 6.59 -15.77
CA LEU A 160 3.39 7.29 -15.02
C LEU A 160 2.86 7.81 -13.67
N ASN A 161 1.65 8.35 -13.63
CA ASN A 161 1.04 8.85 -12.40
C ASN A 161 0.65 7.72 -11.43
N TYR A 162 0.31 6.52 -11.93
CA TYR A 162 0.04 5.36 -11.06
C TYR A 162 1.27 4.91 -10.27
N HIS A 163 2.48 5.15 -10.78
CA HIS A 163 3.71 4.91 -10.03
C HIS A 163 3.89 5.87 -8.84
N ALA A 164 3.13 6.96 -8.80
CA ALA A 164 3.03 7.89 -7.69
C ALA A 164 1.71 7.72 -6.88
N ALA A 165 0.88 6.71 -7.16
CA ALA A 165 -0.42 6.56 -6.51
C ALA A 165 -0.31 6.39 -4.98
N HIS A 166 0.69 5.62 -4.53
CA HIS A 166 1.02 5.50 -3.12
C HIS A 166 1.34 6.87 -2.52
N ASP A 167 2.28 7.62 -3.12
CA ASP A 167 2.67 8.96 -2.69
C ASP A 167 1.47 9.92 -2.64
N ILE A 168 0.64 9.93 -3.69
CA ILE A 168 -0.57 10.76 -3.77
C ILE A 168 -1.55 10.39 -2.64
N SER A 169 -1.72 9.12 -2.32
CA SER A 169 -2.58 8.69 -1.22
C SER A 169 -2.06 9.19 0.14
N TYR A 170 -0.74 9.17 0.35
CA TYR A 170 -0.12 9.69 1.59
C TYR A 170 -0.13 11.21 1.66
N MET A 171 -0.19 11.94 0.55
CA MET A 171 -0.47 13.38 0.57
C MET A 171 -1.85 13.68 1.17
N MET A 172 -2.76 12.71 1.18
CA MET A 172 -4.11 12.84 1.73
C MET A 172 -4.28 12.10 3.06
N ILE A 173 -3.21 11.61 3.70
CA ILE A 173 -3.30 10.79 4.93
C ILE A 173 -3.94 11.53 6.11
N ASP A 174 -3.79 12.86 6.17
CA ASP A 174 -4.42 13.70 7.19
C ASP A 174 -5.90 14.00 6.90
N ASN A 175 -6.41 13.59 5.72
CA ASN A 175 -7.80 13.77 5.36
C ASN A 175 -8.64 12.63 5.96
N PRO A 176 -9.63 12.92 6.83
CA PRO A 176 -10.49 11.88 7.42
C PRO A 176 -11.24 11.02 6.38
N LEU A 177 -11.32 11.48 5.13
CA LEU A 177 -11.97 10.80 4.02
C LEU A 177 -11.04 9.86 3.23
N VAL A 178 -9.72 9.89 3.44
CA VAL A 178 -8.76 9.06 2.71
C VAL A 178 -8.11 8.04 3.63
N SER A 179 -8.11 6.80 3.15
CA SER A 179 -7.61 5.56 3.75
C SER A 179 -6.50 5.71 4.80
N LYS A 180 -6.72 5.10 5.97
CA LYS A 180 -5.77 5.09 7.09
C LYS A 180 -4.79 3.92 6.91
N ALA A 181 -3.78 4.12 6.07
CA ALA A 181 -2.73 3.12 5.82
C ALA A 181 -1.92 2.78 7.10
N GLY A 182 -1.52 1.51 7.25
CA GLY A 182 -1.02 0.95 8.51
C GLY A 182 0.14 -0.05 8.38
N CYS A 183 1.05 0.17 7.43
CA CYS A 183 2.14 -0.75 7.14
C CYS A 183 3.01 -1.09 8.37
N THR A 184 3.39 -2.36 8.51
CA THR A 184 4.36 -2.79 9.54
C THR A 184 5.38 -3.75 8.93
N ALA A 185 6.65 -3.51 9.21
CA ALA A 185 7.77 -4.33 8.80
C ALA A 185 8.71 -4.58 9.99
N PHE A 186 9.44 -5.69 9.97
CA PHE A 186 10.52 -5.94 10.92
C PHE A 186 11.70 -6.63 10.25
N GLY A 187 12.89 -6.46 10.81
CA GLY A 187 14.09 -7.25 10.51
C GLY A 187 14.60 -7.90 11.80
N ALA A 188 15.05 -9.13 11.73
CA ALA A 188 15.67 -9.88 12.81
C ALA A 188 16.86 -10.69 12.26
N TRP A 189 17.93 -10.83 13.04
CA TRP A 189 19.13 -11.58 12.65
C TRP A 189 19.85 -12.14 13.88
N GLY A 190 21.02 -12.75 13.69
CA GLY A 190 21.92 -13.11 14.78
C GLY A 190 21.22 -13.94 15.88
N SER A 191 21.30 -13.50 17.13
CA SER A 191 20.68 -14.25 18.24
C SER A 191 19.15 -14.21 18.26
N ALA A 192 18.50 -13.41 17.40
CA ALA A 192 17.04 -13.31 17.33
C ALA A 192 16.41 -14.37 16.40
N THR A 193 17.15 -14.93 15.46
CA THR A 193 16.63 -15.85 14.43
C THR A 193 17.16 -17.26 14.58
N GLU A 194 16.42 -18.22 14.01
CA GLU A 194 16.89 -19.59 13.88
C GLU A 194 18.13 -19.61 12.96
N GLY A 195 19.23 -20.22 13.42
CA GLY A 195 20.48 -20.32 12.67
C GLY A 195 21.22 -18.99 12.44
N GLY A 196 20.76 -17.87 13.01
CA GLY A 196 21.38 -16.55 12.79
C GLY A 196 21.03 -15.87 11.47
N HIS A 197 20.01 -16.38 10.76
CA HIS A 197 19.60 -15.89 9.44
C HIS A 197 19.11 -14.43 9.48
N LEU A 198 19.32 -13.68 8.41
CA LEU A 198 18.77 -12.33 8.23
C LEU A 198 17.34 -12.42 7.68
N ILE A 199 16.34 -12.32 8.55
CA ILE A 199 14.92 -12.47 8.20
C ILE A 199 14.19 -11.14 8.32
N THR A 200 13.39 -10.80 7.31
CA THR A 200 12.45 -9.68 7.36
C THR A 200 11.04 -10.10 6.99
N GLY A 201 10.05 -9.49 7.63
CA GLY A 201 8.64 -9.71 7.34
C GLY A 201 7.90 -8.38 7.25
N ARG A 202 6.88 -8.33 6.39
CA ARG A 202 6.17 -7.09 6.04
C ARG A 202 4.68 -7.34 5.76
N ASN A 203 3.80 -6.54 6.37
CA ASN A 203 2.43 -6.31 5.92
C ASN A 203 2.36 -4.95 5.18
N PHE A 204 1.80 -4.94 3.97
CA PHE A 204 1.55 -3.74 3.18
C PHE A 204 0.06 -3.38 3.24
N ASP A 205 -0.28 -2.55 4.22
CA ASP A 205 -1.64 -2.09 4.46
C ASP A 205 -1.91 -0.82 3.66
N TRP A 206 -2.65 -0.98 2.57
CA TRP A 206 -3.09 0.11 1.71
C TRP A 206 -4.52 -0.16 1.26
N GLU A 207 -5.49 0.51 1.87
CA GLU A 207 -6.91 0.27 1.56
C GLU A 207 -7.27 0.99 0.27
N ALA A 208 -6.89 0.35 -0.83
CA ALA A 208 -7.36 0.60 -2.17
C ALA A 208 -8.47 -0.42 -2.51
N ALA A 209 -8.67 -0.72 -3.79
CA ALA A 209 -9.71 -1.61 -4.26
C ALA A 209 -9.28 -3.05 -3.98
N ASP A 210 -10.25 -3.97 -3.83
CA ASP A 210 -9.96 -5.37 -3.51
C ASP A 210 -9.00 -6.01 -4.53
N VAL A 211 -9.06 -5.60 -5.80
CA VAL A 211 -8.11 -6.01 -6.86
C VAL A 211 -6.64 -5.84 -6.49
N PHE A 212 -6.28 -4.83 -5.67
CA PHE A 212 -4.89 -4.63 -5.23
C PHE A 212 -4.43 -5.70 -4.22
N SER A 213 -5.37 -6.34 -3.53
CA SER A 213 -5.10 -7.55 -2.74
C SER A 213 -5.23 -8.78 -3.64
N ARG A 214 -6.40 -9.00 -4.24
CA ARG A 214 -6.76 -10.21 -4.98
C ARG A 214 -5.82 -10.53 -6.16
N ASP A 215 -5.49 -9.53 -6.99
CA ASP A 215 -4.83 -9.73 -8.29
C ASP A 215 -3.35 -9.31 -8.27
N ARG A 216 -2.74 -9.29 -7.09
CA ARG A 216 -1.30 -9.05 -6.92
C ARG A 216 -0.44 -10.00 -7.76
N VAL A 217 0.73 -9.50 -8.13
CA VAL A 217 1.68 -10.15 -9.03
C VAL A 217 3.05 -10.23 -8.36
N VAL A 218 3.64 -11.42 -8.40
CA VAL A 218 5.06 -11.61 -8.11
C VAL A 218 5.84 -11.31 -9.38
N ILE A 219 6.73 -10.31 -9.33
CA ILE A 219 7.51 -9.84 -10.47
C ILE A 219 8.96 -10.23 -10.25
N MET A 220 9.45 -11.16 -11.08
CA MET A 220 10.86 -11.54 -11.15
C MET A 220 11.49 -10.79 -12.32
N CYS A 221 12.48 -9.95 -12.05
CA CYS A 221 13.02 -9.03 -13.04
C CYS A 221 14.51 -9.28 -13.23
N GLU A 222 14.90 -9.50 -14.49
CA GLU A 222 16.26 -9.74 -14.96
C GLU A 222 16.60 -8.70 -16.05
N PRO A 223 16.86 -7.45 -15.66
CA PRO A 223 17.24 -6.41 -16.62
C PRO A 223 18.59 -6.73 -17.27
N ASP A 224 18.80 -6.30 -18.51
CA ASP A 224 20.11 -6.38 -19.18
C ASP A 224 21.20 -5.61 -18.40
N GLY A 225 20.79 -4.55 -17.71
CA GLY A 225 21.65 -3.74 -16.84
C GLY A 225 21.17 -3.76 -15.38
N GLY A 226 22.08 -4.12 -14.46
CA GLY A 226 21.82 -4.13 -13.03
C GLY A 226 21.60 -5.51 -12.43
N ILE A 227 21.17 -5.54 -11.18
CA ILE A 227 21.03 -6.74 -10.36
C ILE A 227 19.62 -7.29 -10.51
N PRO A 228 19.45 -8.58 -10.85
CA PRO A 228 18.14 -9.21 -10.82
C PRO A 228 17.51 -9.20 -9.44
N PHE A 229 16.19 -9.04 -9.39
CA PHE A 229 15.44 -8.92 -8.15
C PHE A 229 14.01 -9.45 -8.31
N ILE A 230 13.39 -9.70 -7.16
CA ILE A 230 12.00 -10.11 -7.05
C ILE A 230 11.22 -9.06 -6.24
N SER A 231 9.97 -8.82 -6.61
CA SER A 231 9.05 -7.99 -5.85
C SER A 231 7.63 -8.54 -5.89
N VAL A 232 6.80 -8.09 -4.94
CA VAL A 232 5.34 -8.28 -5.01
C VAL A 232 4.71 -6.91 -5.23
N SER A 233 3.89 -6.81 -6.27
CA SER A 233 3.19 -5.58 -6.62
C SER A 233 1.93 -5.90 -7.45
N TRP A 234 1.60 -5.05 -8.41
CA TRP A 234 0.42 -5.14 -9.25
C TRP A 234 0.81 -5.17 -10.72
N ALA A 235 -0.14 -5.56 -11.57
CA ALA A 235 0.10 -5.64 -13.00
C ALA A 235 0.69 -4.31 -13.53
N SER A 236 1.79 -4.43 -14.29
CA SER A 236 2.51 -3.32 -14.93
C SER A 236 3.19 -2.28 -14.03
N MET A 237 3.25 -2.50 -12.70
CA MET A 237 4.04 -1.64 -11.82
C MET A 237 5.55 -1.90 -12.02
N ALA A 238 6.27 -0.89 -12.53
CA ALA A 238 7.72 -0.92 -12.63
C ALA A 238 8.41 -0.61 -11.30
N GLY A 239 7.75 0.11 -10.39
CA GLY A 239 8.28 0.43 -9.06
C GLY A 239 8.19 -0.76 -8.08
N VAL A 240 8.89 -0.65 -6.94
CA VAL A 240 8.95 -1.69 -5.90
C VAL A 240 8.31 -1.18 -4.62
N VAL A 241 7.50 -2.01 -3.97
CA VAL A 241 6.93 -1.73 -2.63
C VAL A 241 7.44 -2.68 -1.54
N SER A 242 7.73 -3.93 -1.93
CA SER A 242 8.33 -4.98 -1.11
C SER A 242 9.15 -5.89 -2.04
N GLY A 243 10.46 -6.06 -1.82
CA GLY A 243 11.30 -6.90 -2.67
C GLY A 243 12.71 -7.18 -2.15
N MET A 244 13.41 -8.06 -2.87
CA MET A 244 14.79 -8.49 -2.60
C MET A 244 15.58 -8.69 -3.90
N ASN A 245 16.86 -8.38 -3.91
CA ASN A 245 17.76 -8.62 -5.05
C ASN A 245 18.75 -9.78 -4.83
N ARG A 246 19.38 -10.25 -5.92
CA ARG A 246 20.40 -11.32 -5.90
C ARG A 246 21.67 -11.01 -5.11
N SER A 247 21.93 -9.74 -4.80
CA SER A 247 23.07 -9.37 -3.94
C SER A 247 22.73 -9.45 -2.44
N GLY A 248 21.50 -9.85 -2.09
CA GLY A 248 21.06 -9.95 -0.70
C GLY A 248 20.68 -8.60 -0.09
N ILE A 249 20.16 -7.66 -0.90
CA ILE A 249 19.48 -6.47 -0.42
C ILE A 249 17.98 -6.71 -0.40
N SER A 250 17.32 -6.43 0.72
CA SER A 250 15.86 -6.32 0.79
C SER A 250 15.45 -4.88 1.03
N ILE A 251 14.30 -4.48 0.49
CA ILE A 251 13.70 -3.17 0.81
C ILE A 251 12.18 -3.24 0.89
N THR A 252 11.63 -2.50 1.84
CA THR A 252 10.18 -2.34 2.03
C THR A 252 9.85 -0.87 2.31
N ILE A 253 8.71 -0.38 1.79
CA ILE A 253 8.25 1.02 1.92
C ILE A 253 7.15 1.19 2.95
N ASN A 254 7.37 1.89 4.05
CA ASN A 254 6.30 2.35 4.91
C ASN A 254 6.09 3.86 4.69
N GLY A 255 4.84 4.31 4.57
CA GLY A 255 4.61 5.76 4.53
C GLY A 255 4.69 6.38 5.92
N ALA A 256 5.01 7.68 5.96
CA ALA A 256 5.19 8.46 7.17
C ALA A 256 4.33 9.75 7.10
N PRO A 257 4.01 10.39 8.23
CA PRO A 257 3.33 11.69 8.22
C PRO A 257 4.14 12.70 7.38
N SER A 258 3.46 13.35 6.44
CA SER A 258 4.09 14.23 5.44
C SER A 258 3.32 15.53 5.31
N SER A 259 4.02 16.65 5.14
CA SER A 259 3.37 17.87 4.62
C SER A 259 2.89 17.65 3.20
N LEU A 260 1.87 18.42 2.81
CA LEU A 260 1.55 18.61 1.41
C LEU A 260 2.77 19.19 0.68
N PRO A 261 3.33 18.48 -0.32
CA PRO A 261 4.52 18.95 -1.01
C PRO A 261 4.28 20.26 -1.78
N GLY A 262 5.30 21.09 -1.96
CA GLY A 262 5.22 22.23 -2.89
C GLY A 262 5.22 21.81 -4.36
N GLU A 263 5.98 20.76 -4.70
CA GLU A 263 6.16 20.21 -6.05
C GLU A 263 6.33 18.69 -6.00
N THR A 264 6.18 18.00 -7.14
CA THR A 264 6.52 16.58 -7.26
C THR A 264 8.02 16.35 -7.40
N ALA A 265 8.44 15.15 -7.01
CA ALA A 265 9.80 14.64 -7.17
C ALA A 265 9.74 13.13 -7.49
N THR A 266 10.79 12.36 -7.21
CA THR A 266 10.82 10.92 -7.50
C THR A 266 9.85 10.17 -6.59
N PRO A 267 8.95 9.31 -7.12
CA PRO A 267 8.08 8.48 -6.30
C PRO A 267 8.86 7.47 -5.46
N VAL A 268 8.42 7.22 -4.23
CA VAL A 268 9.15 6.37 -3.28
C VAL A 268 9.31 4.92 -3.77
N ALA A 269 8.35 4.43 -4.58
CA ALA A 269 8.43 3.12 -5.23
C ALA A 269 9.53 3.01 -6.29
N MET A 270 9.86 4.13 -6.95
CA MET A 270 10.96 4.18 -7.93
C MET A 270 12.31 4.23 -7.23
N VAL A 271 12.41 4.90 -6.08
CA VAL A 271 13.63 4.87 -5.25
C VAL A 271 13.92 3.43 -4.79
N ALA A 272 12.89 2.71 -4.33
CA ALA A 272 13.07 1.32 -3.92
C ALA A 272 13.46 0.39 -5.09
N ARG A 273 12.92 0.66 -6.28
CA ARG A 273 13.30 -0.02 -7.53
C ARG A 273 14.78 0.18 -7.84
N ASP A 274 15.26 1.42 -7.75
CA ASP A 274 16.67 1.76 -7.94
C ASP A 274 17.57 1.04 -6.94
N VAL A 275 17.20 1.01 -5.66
CA VAL A 275 17.95 0.27 -4.63
C VAL A 275 18.06 -1.21 -5.00
N LEU A 276 16.97 -1.88 -5.37
CA LEU A 276 17.05 -3.30 -5.73
C LEU A 276 17.84 -3.57 -7.01
N GLN A 277 17.75 -2.70 -8.03
CA GLN A 277 18.48 -2.91 -9.28
C GLN A 277 19.98 -2.57 -9.17
N LYS A 278 20.40 -1.74 -8.20
CA LYS A 278 21.76 -1.16 -8.20
C LYS A 278 22.58 -1.41 -6.92
N ALA A 279 21.95 -1.67 -5.77
CA ALA A 279 22.69 -1.77 -4.50
C ALA A 279 23.21 -3.19 -4.22
N HIS A 280 24.48 -3.29 -3.81
CA HIS A 280 25.08 -4.53 -3.33
C HIS A 280 25.24 -4.57 -1.80
N ASN A 281 25.18 -3.41 -1.13
CA ASN A 281 25.34 -3.24 0.31
C ASN A 281 24.58 -1.98 0.78
N LEU A 282 24.59 -1.72 2.10
CA LEU A 282 23.94 -0.56 2.69
C LEU A 282 24.55 0.76 2.23
N THR A 283 25.85 0.85 1.99
CA THR A 283 26.48 2.07 1.48
C THR A 283 25.85 2.47 0.14
N ASN A 284 25.77 1.54 -0.82
CA ASN A 284 25.14 1.82 -2.12
C ASN A 284 23.66 2.20 -1.97
N ALA A 285 22.91 1.47 -1.13
CA ALA A 285 21.49 1.76 -0.91
C ALA A 285 21.28 3.17 -0.30
N LEU A 286 22.10 3.54 0.70
CA LEU A 286 22.05 4.84 1.33
C LEU A 286 22.46 5.97 0.38
N ASP A 287 23.45 5.74 -0.48
CA ASP A 287 23.88 6.73 -1.47
C ASP A 287 22.75 7.02 -2.48
N ILE A 288 22.05 6.00 -2.96
CA ILE A 288 20.87 6.17 -3.83
C ILE A 288 19.80 7.00 -3.12
N ILE A 289 19.44 6.63 -1.89
CA ILE A 289 18.35 7.29 -1.15
C ILE A 289 18.71 8.73 -0.77
N ARG A 290 19.95 9.00 -0.34
CA ARG A 290 20.40 10.33 0.05
C ARG A 290 20.41 11.29 -1.14
N ASN A 291 20.86 10.83 -2.30
CA ASN A 291 20.97 11.66 -3.49
C ASN A 291 19.65 11.82 -4.28
N THR A 292 18.60 11.09 -3.89
CA THR A 292 17.30 11.18 -4.56
C THR A 292 16.35 12.13 -3.82
N ARG A 293 15.73 13.05 -4.57
CA ARG A 293 14.69 13.93 -4.04
C ARG A 293 13.34 13.21 -4.05
N VAL A 294 12.67 13.20 -2.90
CA VAL A 294 11.28 12.71 -2.76
C VAL A 294 10.35 13.85 -2.40
N PHE A 295 9.05 13.67 -2.65
CA PHE A 295 8.02 14.68 -2.37
C PHE A 295 7.05 14.27 -1.25
N VAL A 296 7.15 13.04 -0.75
CA VAL A 296 6.43 12.57 0.43
C VAL A 296 7.40 11.96 1.43
N SER A 297 6.93 11.88 2.67
CA SER A 297 7.68 11.29 3.77
C SER A 297 7.52 9.77 3.79
N THR A 298 8.61 9.05 4.03
CA THR A 298 8.64 7.58 3.99
C THR A 298 9.73 6.99 4.87
N LEU A 299 9.52 5.75 5.30
CA LEU A 299 10.51 4.90 5.94
C LEU A 299 10.81 3.72 5.03
N TRP A 300 12.08 3.45 4.76
CA TRP A 300 12.51 2.21 4.13
C TRP A 300 13.20 1.31 5.14
N LEU A 301 12.64 0.12 5.39
CA LEU A 301 13.39 -0.94 6.07
C LEU A 301 14.25 -1.66 5.03
N ILE A 302 15.57 -1.61 5.22
CA ILE A 302 16.57 -2.16 4.31
C ILE A 302 17.38 -3.21 5.04
N GLY A 303 17.48 -4.39 4.46
CA GLY A 303 18.38 -5.45 4.91
C GLY A 303 19.54 -5.60 3.95
N SER A 304 20.71 -5.97 4.46
CA SER A 304 21.87 -6.27 3.65
C SER A 304 22.61 -7.49 4.16
N LYS A 305 22.71 -8.51 3.31
CA LYS A 305 23.54 -9.70 3.56
C LYS A 305 25.02 -9.32 3.73
N ALA A 306 25.52 -8.42 2.90
CA ALA A 306 26.92 -7.99 2.92
C ALA A 306 27.30 -7.28 4.23
N ASP A 307 26.36 -6.54 4.83
CA ASP A 307 26.57 -5.82 6.08
C ASP A 307 26.10 -6.58 7.32
N GLY A 308 25.42 -7.72 7.14
CA GLY A 308 24.96 -8.58 8.23
C GLY A 308 23.86 -7.98 9.12
N LYS A 309 23.10 -6.98 8.64
CA LYS A 309 22.12 -6.25 9.46
C LYS A 309 20.98 -5.61 8.66
N PHE A 310 20.01 -5.06 9.40
CA PHE A 310 18.94 -4.22 8.88
C PHE A 310 19.00 -2.80 9.45
N VAL A 311 18.58 -1.82 8.66
CA VAL A 311 18.42 -0.42 9.05
C VAL A 311 17.08 0.14 8.57
N VAL A 312 16.60 1.20 9.22
CA VAL A 312 15.45 1.97 8.73
C VAL A 312 15.91 3.35 8.28
N VAL A 313 15.69 3.67 7.01
CA VAL A 313 15.97 5.01 6.46
C VAL A 313 14.70 5.85 6.56
N GLU A 314 14.74 6.89 7.40
CA GLU A 314 13.66 7.83 7.61
C GLU A 314 13.89 9.07 6.73
N LYS A 315 13.04 9.27 5.72
CA LYS A 315 13.21 10.36 4.75
C LYS A 315 11.97 11.23 4.66
N THR A 316 12.19 12.54 4.67
CA THR A 316 11.25 13.59 4.28
C THR A 316 11.79 14.29 3.03
N PRO A 317 11.05 15.22 2.41
CA PRO A 317 11.61 16.06 1.35
C PRO A 317 12.85 16.86 1.76
N ASP A 318 12.99 17.17 3.06
CA ASP A 318 14.02 18.10 3.58
C ASP A 318 15.10 17.38 4.43
N ALA A 319 14.88 16.12 4.82
CA ALA A 319 15.78 15.40 5.71
C ALA A 319 15.89 13.91 5.34
N THR A 320 17.02 13.31 5.67
CA THR A 320 17.23 11.86 5.57
C THR A 320 18.08 11.42 6.75
N ASN A 321 17.53 10.53 7.58
CA ASN A 321 18.23 9.95 8.72
C ASN A 321 18.20 8.43 8.62
N VAL A 322 19.15 7.78 9.29
CA VAL A 322 19.24 6.32 9.35
C VAL A 322 19.07 5.91 10.81
N ARG A 323 18.11 5.04 11.06
CA ARG A 323 17.93 4.37 12.35
C ARG A 323 18.57 3.00 12.27
N GLU A 324 19.61 2.84 13.07
CA GLU A 324 20.26 1.57 13.35
C GLU A 324 19.47 0.84 14.44
N ALA A 325 19.65 -0.48 14.51
CA ALA A 325 19.04 -1.29 15.56
C ALA A 325 19.82 -1.21 16.87
N ASP A 326 19.11 -1.40 17.98
CA ASP A 326 19.69 -1.72 19.28
C ASP A 326 19.54 -3.24 19.50
N GLY A 327 20.62 -3.98 19.23
CA GLY A 327 20.64 -5.45 19.20
C GLY A 327 20.28 -6.04 17.83
N ASP A 328 19.77 -7.28 17.84
CA ASP A 328 19.64 -8.11 16.63
C ASP A 328 18.25 -8.03 15.97
N SER A 329 17.54 -6.91 16.12
CA SER A 329 16.23 -6.71 15.51
C SER A 329 15.84 -5.24 15.38
N ILE A 330 15.02 -4.93 14.39
CA ILE A 330 14.47 -3.59 14.16
C ILE A 330 13.03 -3.66 13.66
N VAL A 331 12.17 -2.76 14.14
CA VAL A 331 10.78 -2.64 13.70
C VAL A 331 10.57 -1.32 12.98
N SER A 332 9.77 -1.33 11.91
CA SER A 332 9.31 -0.14 11.18
C SER A 332 7.79 -0.17 11.07
N ALA A 333 7.12 0.78 11.74
CA ALA A 333 5.71 1.08 11.56
C ALA A 333 5.57 2.30 10.63
N ASN A 334 4.86 3.35 11.04
CA ASN A 334 4.61 4.54 10.21
C ASN A 334 4.97 5.87 10.90
N HIS A 335 5.80 5.84 11.94
CA HIS A 335 6.23 7.05 12.67
C HIS A 335 7.75 7.14 12.70
N PHE A 336 8.26 8.37 12.76
CA PHE A 336 9.69 8.65 12.87
C PHE A 336 10.21 8.46 14.29
N GLN A 337 11.46 8.00 14.40
CA GLN A 337 12.13 7.74 15.68
C GLN A 337 13.53 8.36 15.75
N THR A 338 14.09 8.83 14.63
CA THR A 338 15.41 9.48 14.63
C THR A 338 15.39 10.86 15.27
N GLU A 339 16.49 11.29 15.90
CA GLU A 339 16.57 12.51 16.73
C GLU A 339 16.02 13.78 16.04
N LYS A 340 16.21 13.92 14.73
CA LYS A 340 15.77 15.10 13.98
C LYS A 340 14.31 15.06 13.53
N LEU A 341 13.65 13.89 13.60
CA LEU A 341 12.30 13.68 13.06
C LEU A 341 11.30 13.21 14.12
N LYS A 342 11.76 12.60 15.22
CA LYS A 342 10.91 12.07 16.28
C LYS A 342 10.03 13.16 16.93
N ASP A 343 10.59 14.36 17.11
CA ASP A 343 9.94 15.50 17.77
C ASP A 343 9.26 16.45 16.78
N ASP A 344 9.21 16.12 15.48
CA ASP A 344 8.43 16.91 14.52
C ASP A 344 6.95 16.93 14.92
N SER A 345 6.33 18.11 14.91
CA SER A 345 4.95 18.27 15.39
C SER A 345 3.93 17.41 14.65
N ARG A 346 4.14 17.11 13.36
CA ARG A 346 3.27 16.19 12.61
C ARG A 346 3.51 14.75 13.01
N ASN A 347 4.75 14.38 13.30
CA ASN A 347 5.08 13.05 13.82
C ASN A 347 4.43 12.82 15.20
N VAL A 348 4.57 13.77 16.12
CA VAL A 348 3.95 13.70 17.45
C VAL A 348 2.43 13.59 17.34
N ARG A 349 1.80 14.45 16.53
CA ARG A 349 0.34 14.36 16.28
C ARG A 349 -0.07 13.03 15.67
N TYR A 350 0.72 12.50 14.74
CA TYR A 350 0.45 11.21 14.11
C TYR A 350 0.57 10.05 15.11
N ILE A 351 1.57 10.09 16.00
CA ILE A 351 1.75 9.12 17.09
C ILE A 351 0.54 9.13 18.04
N GLU A 352 0.00 10.30 18.36
CA GLU A 352 -1.18 10.44 19.22
C GLU A 352 -2.47 9.97 18.55
N GLU A 353 -2.65 10.28 17.26
CA GLU A 353 -3.91 10.03 16.55
C GLU A 353 -4.01 8.63 15.93
N ALA A 354 -2.90 8.09 15.41
CA ALA A 354 -2.87 6.92 14.54
C ALA A 354 -2.46 5.63 15.26
N THR A 355 -2.46 4.52 14.52
CA THR A 355 -2.26 3.17 15.07
C THR A 355 -0.82 2.67 14.99
N SER A 356 0.13 3.56 14.69
CA SER A 356 1.54 3.23 14.47
C SER A 356 2.22 2.66 15.71
N THR A 357 1.99 3.28 16.87
CA THR A 357 2.58 2.93 18.15
C THR A 357 2.15 1.55 18.67
N PRO A 358 0.84 1.20 18.73
CA PRO A 358 0.45 -0.13 19.20
C PRO A 358 0.92 -1.26 18.28
N ARG A 359 0.97 -1.05 16.95
CA ARG A 359 1.55 -2.03 16.01
C ARG A 359 3.05 -2.21 16.25
N TYR A 360 3.78 -1.12 16.44
CA TYR A 360 5.21 -1.17 16.78
C TYR A 360 5.45 -1.96 18.07
N ALA A 361 4.69 -1.65 19.13
CA ALA A 361 4.80 -2.32 20.41
C ALA A 361 4.49 -3.81 20.29
N ARG A 362 3.40 -4.18 19.59
CA ARG A 362 3.01 -5.57 19.40
C ARG A 362 4.04 -6.37 18.62
N MET A 363 4.59 -5.81 17.54
CA MET A 363 5.68 -6.48 16.79
C MET A 363 6.93 -6.66 17.66
N SER A 364 7.27 -5.67 18.48
CA SER A 364 8.41 -5.75 19.41
C SER A 364 8.23 -6.87 20.45
N GLU A 365 7.03 -7.00 21.04
CA GLU A 365 6.68 -8.10 21.94
C GLU A 365 6.82 -9.47 21.27
N LEU A 366 6.35 -9.59 20.02
CA LEU A 366 6.43 -10.84 19.26
C LEU A 366 7.87 -11.22 18.93
N ILE A 367 8.70 -10.25 18.54
CA ILE A 367 10.15 -10.49 18.33
C ILE A 367 10.80 -10.95 19.64
N GLN A 368 10.50 -10.28 20.75
CA GLN A 368 11.07 -10.64 22.06
C GLN A 368 10.64 -12.05 22.49
N THR A 369 9.35 -12.38 22.33
CA THR A 369 8.78 -13.68 22.72
C THR A 369 9.34 -14.82 21.88
N ASN A 370 9.66 -14.57 20.61
CA ASN A 370 10.17 -15.58 19.68
C ASN A 370 11.69 -15.53 19.48
N ARG A 371 12.42 -14.74 20.28
CA ARG A 371 13.86 -14.53 20.13
C ARG A 371 14.61 -15.87 20.11
N GLY A 372 15.48 -16.04 19.11
CA GLY A 372 16.28 -17.25 18.86
C GLY A 372 15.55 -18.32 18.05
N SER A 373 14.29 -18.09 17.69
CA SER A 373 13.44 -19.05 16.95
C SER A 373 12.68 -18.42 15.78
N ILE A 374 12.99 -17.16 15.44
CA ILE A 374 12.37 -16.49 14.30
C ILE A 374 12.88 -17.18 13.02
N SER A 375 11.97 -17.89 12.37
CA SER A 375 12.12 -18.52 11.06
C SER A 375 11.10 -17.93 10.07
N ALA A 376 11.09 -18.36 8.80
CA ALA A 376 10.10 -17.89 7.83
C ALA A 376 8.65 -18.21 8.26
N THR A 377 8.42 -19.41 8.83
CA THR A 377 7.13 -19.80 9.39
C THR A 377 6.73 -18.90 10.56
N ARG A 378 7.65 -18.66 11.50
CA ARG A 378 7.38 -17.80 12.65
C ARG A 378 7.12 -16.35 12.24
N ALA A 379 7.86 -15.84 11.26
CA ALA A 379 7.65 -14.52 10.70
C ALA A 379 6.23 -14.39 10.09
N ALA A 380 5.78 -15.39 9.33
CA ALA A 380 4.42 -15.40 8.78
C ALA A 380 3.34 -15.40 9.88
N GLU A 381 3.52 -16.19 10.95
CA GLU A 381 2.62 -16.19 12.11
C GLU A 381 2.58 -14.82 12.81
N MET A 382 3.74 -14.17 13.01
CA MET A 382 3.82 -12.84 13.60
C MET A 382 3.09 -11.78 12.76
N LEU A 383 3.21 -11.85 11.43
CA LEU A 383 2.49 -10.97 10.50
C LEU A 383 0.97 -11.21 10.50
N ARG A 384 0.54 -12.41 10.92
CA ARG A 384 -0.88 -12.78 11.06
C ARG A 384 -1.46 -12.45 12.42
N ASP A 385 -0.67 -11.99 13.40
CA ASP A 385 -1.14 -11.67 14.75
C ASP A 385 -2.20 -10.55 14.74
N ARG A 386 -3.32 -10.82 15.40
CA ARG A 386 -4.51 -9.94 15.44
C ARG A 386 -4.69 -9.29 16.81
N ASN A 387 -3.72 -9.43 17.70
CA ASN A 387 -3.81 -8.94 19.06
C ASN A 387 -3.29 -7.51 19.15
N LEU A 388 -3.74 -6.82 20.19
CA LEU A 388 -3.16 -5.58 20.66
C LEU A 388 -1.93 -5.89 21.53
N PRO A 389 -1.11 -4.87 21.85
CA PRO A 389 -0.06 -5.00 22.86
C PRO A 389 -0.54 -5.71 24.13
N GLY A 390 0.31 -6.57 24.69
CA GLY A 390 -0.03 -7.45 25.80
C GLY A 390 -0.82 -8.70 25.41
N GLY A 391 -0.98 -8.98 24.11
CA GLY A 391 -1.67 -10.18 23.62
C GLY A 391 -3.20 -10.15 23.78
N LYS A 392 -3.78 -8.96 23.97
CA LYS A 392 -5.23 -8.80 24.11
C LYS A 392 -5.91 -8.86 22.73
N PHE A 393 -6.80 -9.82 22.53
CA PHE A 393 -7.67 -9.84 21.36
C PHE A 393 -8.79 -8.79 21.51
N ALA A 394 -8.95 -7.92 20.51
CA ALA A 394 -9.92 -6.81 20.52
C ALA A 394 -10.91 -6.88 19.34
N GLY A 395 -11.16 -8.10 18.86
CA GLY A 395 -11.99 -8.34 17.68
C GLY A 395 -11.23 -8.19 16.36
N ASN A 396 -11.73 -8.89 15.35
CA ASN A 396 -11.19 -8.88 13.99
C ASN A 396 -11.37 -7.51 13.32
N GLY A 397 -10.33 -7.04 12.63
CA GLY A 397 -10.35 -5.75 11.93
C GLY A 397 -9.91 -4.56 12.79
N HIS A 398 -9.44 -4.78 14.02
CA HIS A 398 -8.96 -3.72 14.88
C HIS A 398 -7.71 -3.03 14.31
N ARG A 399 -7.78 -1.72 14.01
CA ARG A 399 -6.70 -1.02 13.27
C ARG A 399 -5.36 -0.88 13.99
N SER A 400 -5.35 -1.19 15.28
CA SER A 400 -4.13 -1.24 16.12
C SER A 400 -3.45 -2.61 16.17
N SER A 401 -4.03 -3.66 15.55
CA SER A 401 -3.36 -4.95 15.41
C SER A 401 -2.41 -4.96 14.19
N LEU A 402 -1.49 -5.93 14.16
CA LEU A 402 -0.60 -6.15 13.02
C LEU A 402 -1.34 -6.68 11.79
N ASN A 403 -2.37 -7.50 12.03
CA ASN A 403 -3.31 -7.98 11.04
C ASN A 403 -4.71 -7.41 11.30
N ALA A 404 -4.99 -6.28 10.68
CA ALA A 404 -6.33 -5.68 10.67
C ALA A 404 -7.21 -6.18 9.50
N LEU A 405 -6.80 -7.27 8.80
CA LEU A 405 -7.49 -7.83 7.63
C LEU A 405 -7.61 -6.87 6.44
N ILE A 406 -6.61 -6.00 6.26
CA ILE A 406 -6.57 -4.97 5.22
C ILE A 406 -5.29 -4.99 4.37
N ALA A 407 -4.35 -5.90 4.67
CA ALA A 407 -3.09 -5.97 3.95
C ALA A 407 -3.35 -6.28 2.47
N THR A 408 -2.84 -5.46 1.55
CA THR A 408 -2.86 -5.80 0.12
C THR A 408 -1.96 -6.99 -0.18
N HIS A 409 -0.85 -7.12 0.54
CA HIS A 409 0.04 -8.27 0.46
C HIS A 409 0.90 -8.35 1.71
N ALA A 410 1.48 -9.53 1.92
CA ALA A 410 2.53 -9.75 2.90
C ALA A 410 3.67 -10.54 2.29
N THR A 411 4.88 -10.28 2.80
CA THR A 411 6.11 -10.94 2.36
C THR A 411 6.96 -11.32 3.56
N VAL A 412 7.71 -12.41 3.41
CA VAL A 412 8.84 -12.77 4.28
C VAL A 412 10.06 -12.96 3.37
N MET A 413 11.24 -12.55 3.81
CA MET A 413 12.46 -12.67 3.02
C MET A 413 13.60 -13.11 3.93
N ASP A 414 14.37 -14.09 3.48
CA ASP A 414 15.61 -14.55 4.11
C ASP A 414 16.78 -14.19 3.22
N LEU A 415 17.57 -13.21 3.66
CA LEU A 415 18.71 -12.69 2.92
C LEU A 415 19.91 -13.65 2.97
N THR A 416 19.96 -14.55 3.94
CA THR A 416 21.03 -15.54 4.11
C THR A 416 20.98 -16.52 2.96
N ASP A 417 19.81 -17.11 2.75
CA ASP A 417 19.58 -18.15 1.77
C ASP A 417 19.10 -17.60 0.41
N GLY A 418 18.71 -16.32 0.37
CA GLY A 418 18.18 -15.70 -0.84
C GLY A 418 16.80 -16.23 -1.20
N ILE A 419 15.93 -16.43 -0.20
CA ILE A 419 14.58 -16.94 -0.38
C ILE A 419 13.57 -15.84 -0.09
N PHE A 420 12.61 -15.70 -1.01
CA PHE A 420 11.52 -14.75 -0.91
C PHE A 420 10.19 -15.49 -0.82
N TRP A 421 9.33 -15.07 0.12
CA TRP A 421 8.00 -15.64 0.31
C TRP A 421 6.92 -14.59 0.07
N ALA A 422 5.91 -14.93 -0.73
CA ALA A 422 4.74 -14.10 -0.99
C ALA A 422 3.45 -14.77 -0.51
N ALA A 423 2.61 -14.04 0.23
CA ALA A 423 1.32 -14.54 0.69
C ALA A 423 0.26 -14.60 -0.43
N LEU A 424 -0.43 -15.73 -0.54
CA LEU A 424 -1.65 -15.89 -1.36
C LEU A 424 -2.82 -15.08 -0.79
N PRO A 425 -3.75 -14.59 -1.66
CA PRO A 425 -4.95 -13.90 -1.19
C PRO A 425 -5.89 -14.85 -0.43
N PRO A 426 -6.76 -14.31 0.44
CA PRO A 426 -6.92 -12.89 0.77
C PRO A 426 -5.88 -12.39 1.77
N ASN A 427 -5.45 -11.14 1.61
CA ASN A 427 -4.53 -10.43 2.52
C ASN A 427 -3.25 -11.24 2.84
N GLN A 428 -2.90 -11.42 4.11
CA GLN A 428 -1.77 -12.25 4.56
C GLN A 428 -2.18 -13.67 5.01
N LEU A 429 -3.43 -14.08 4.76
CA LEU A 429 -3.99 -15.31 5.32
C LEU A 429 -3.69 -16.56 4.48
N GLY A 430 -3.48 -16.41 3.17
CA GLY A 430 -3.13 -17.55 2.30
C GLY A 430 -1.73 -18.09 2.60
N LYS A 431 -1.35 -19.19 1.93
CA LYS A 431 0.00 -19.75 2.04
C LYS A 431 1.05 -18.72 1.63
N PHE A 432 2.23 -18.78 2.23
CA PHE A 432 3.38 -18.02 1.77
C PHE A 432 4.20 -18.91 0.84
N VAL A 433 4.13 -18.64 -0.47
CA VAL A 433 4.82 -19.43 -1.51
C VAL A 433 6.27 -18.97 -1.61
N ALA A 434 7.22 -19.92 -1.61
CA ALA A 434 8.65 -19.65 -1.62
C ALA A 434 9.23 -19.52 -3.04
N PHE A 435 10.17 -18.60 -3.21
CA PHE A 435 10.87 -18.27 -4.45
C PHE A 435 12.37 -18.18 -4.19
N ASP A 436 13.16 -18.91 -4.98
CA ASP A 436 14.62 -18.78 -4.97
C ASP A 436 15.01 -17.52 -5.76
N VAL A 437 15.66 -16.56 -5.11
CA VAL A 437 16.06 -15.30 -5.76
C VAL A 437 17.27 -15.51 -6.66
N ASN A 438 18.10 -16.52 -6.36
CA ASN A 438 19.28 -16.85 -7.15
C ASN A 438 18.94 -17.66 -8.39
N ASP A 439 17.87 -18.45 -8.35
CA ASP A 439 17.36 -19.22 -9.49
C ASP A 439 15.82 -19.15 -9.59
N PHE A 440 15.33 -18.23 -10.41
CA PHE A 440 13.88 -18.03 -10.59
C PHE A 440 13.15 -19.21 -11.24
N ASP A 441 13.86 -20.17 -11.84
CA ASP A 441 13.24 -21.37 -12.40
C ASP A 441 13.10 -22.50 -11.36
N ARG A 442 13.80 -22.39 -10.21
CA ARG A 442 13.73 -23.37 -9.13
C ARG A 442 12.53 -23.13 -8.22
N GLU A 443 11.61 -24.09 -8.22
CA GLU A 443 10.49 -24.11 -7.28
C GLU A 443 10.88 -24.74 -5.93
N LEU A 444 10.32 -24.19 -4.85
CA LEU A 444 10.62 -24.57 -3.47
C LEU A 444 9.35 -24.92 -2.66
N PRO A 445 8.51 -25.87 -3.12
CA PRO A 445 7.24 -26.19 -2.45
C PRO A 445 7.42 -26.68 -1.00
N ALA A 446 8.56 -27.29 -0.68
CA ALA A 446 8.88 -27.74 0.68
C ALA A 446 9.08 -26.59 1.68
N LEU A 447 9.35 -25.37 1.19
CA LEU A 447 9.51 -24.17 2.04
C LEU A 447 8.23 -23.33 2.13
N THR A 448 7.15 -23.72 1.44
CA THR A 448 5.88 -22.99 1.48
C THR A 448 5.29 -23.03 2.89
N VAL A 449 5.03 -21.85 3.49
CA VAL A 449 4.36 -21.76 4.79
C VAL A 449 2.85 -21.94 4.58
N THR A 450 2.22 -22.76 5.41
CA THR A 450 0.81 -23.08 5.33
C THR A 450 -0.09 -21.85 5.51
N ALA A 451 -1.32 -21.96 5.00
CA ALA A 451 -2.34 -20.93 5.17
C ALA A 451 -2.77 -20.80 6.64
N ASP A 452 -3.26 -19.62 7.00
CA ASP A 452 -3.81 -19.34 8.33
C ASP A 452 -5.12 -20.11 8.56
N GLY A 453 -5.29 -20.66 9.76
CA GLY A 453 -6.48 -21.41 10.15
C GLY A 453 -7.79 -20.61 10.07
N MET A 454 -7.71 -19.28 10.08
CA MET A 454 -8.85 -18.36 9.91
C MET A 454 -9.58 -18.57 8.57
N LEU A 455 -8.89 -19.05 7.53
CA LEU A 455 -9.52 -19.35 6.23
C LEU A 455 -10.45 -20.56 6.29
N THR A 456 -10.20 -21.50 7.19
CA THR A 456 -10.96 -22.75 7.31
C THR A 456 -11.90 -22.80 8.52
N SER A 457 -11.67 -21.96 9.53
CA SER A 457 -12.46 -21.96 10.78
C SER A 457 -13.83 -21.28 10.65
N GLY A 458 -14.10 -20.60 9.53
CA GLY A 458 -15.28 -19.74 9.34
C GLY A 458 -15.17 -18.37 10.02
N GLU A 459 -14.05 -18.10 10.71
CA GLU A 459 -13.84 -16.84 11.43
C GLU A 459 -13.74 -15.63 10.47
N LEU A 460 -13.12 -15.80 9.30
CA LEU A 460 -13.05 -14.73 8.29
C LEU A 460 -14.45 -14.31 7.80
N GLU A 461 -15.33 -15.28 7.54
CA GLU A 461 -16.70 -15.00 7.08
C GLU A 461 -17.56 -14.34 8.16
N LYS A 462 -17.35 -14.71 9.43
CA LYS A 462 -17.95 -14.01 10.57
C LYS A 462 -17.44 -12.56 10.65
N ALA A 463 -16.14 -12.33 10.51
CA ALA A 463 -15.56 -10.97 10.50
C ALA A 463 -16.15 -10.10 9.36
N LYS A 464 -16.27 -10.65 8.14
CA LYS A 464 -16.93 -9.98 7.01
C LYS A 464 -18.40 -9.67 7.31
N THR A 465 -19.12 -10.62 7.90
CA THR A 465 -20.53 -10.46 8.28
C THR A 465 -20.70 -9.34 9.31
N ALA A 466 -19.82 -9.28 10.32
CA ALA A 466 -19.83 -8.21 11.31
C ALA A 466 -19.53 -6.85 10.68
N HIS A 467 -18.53 -6.76 9.81
CA HIS A 467 -18.21 -5.52 9.10
C HIS A 467 -19.37 -5.03 8.22
N LYS A 468 -20.03 -5.94 7.51
CA LYS A 468 -21.25 -5.62 6.73
C LYS A 468 -22.36 -5.08 7.63
N ALA A 469 -22.60 -5.72 8.78
CA ALA A 469 -23.60 -5.27 9.74
C ALA A 469 -23.27 -3.87 10.30
N LEU A 470 -22.00 -3.57 10.60
CA LEU A 470 -21.58 -2.22 11.01
C LEU A 470 -21.90 -1.16 9.94
N ASN A 471 -21.61 -1.45 8.67
CA ASN A 471 -21.92 -0.54 7.56
C ASN A 471 -23.42 -0.35 7.36
N GLU A 472 -24.22 -1.42 7.47
CA GLU A 472 -25.68 -1.37 7.42
C GLU A 472 -26.24 -0.52 8.58
N GLY A 473 -25.75 -0.73 9.81
CA GLY A 473 -26.18 0.02 10.99
C GLY A 473 -25.79 1.50 10.94
N ALA A 474 -24.61 1.83 10.42
CA ALA A 474 -24.20 3.22 10.20
C ALA A 474 -25.12 3.93 9.19
N ARG A 475 -25.52 3.25 8.11
CA ARG A 475 -26.50 3.76 7.14
C ARG A 475 -27.89 3.92 7.76
N ALA A 476 -28.33 2.94 8.56
CA ALA A 476 -29.60 3.00 9.27
C ALA A 476 -29.68 4.22 10.19
N LEU A 477 -28.62 4.49 10.99
CA LEU A 477 -28.53 5.71 11.80
C LEU A 477 -28.64 6.99 10.98
N LYS A 478 -27.93 7.05 9.83
CA LYS A 478 -27.99 8.21 8.94
C LYS A 478 -29.40 8.44 8.38
N ASN A 479 -30.16 7.37 8.18
CA ASN A 479 -31.54 7.42 7.69
C ASN A 479 -32.59 7.56 8.81
N GLY A 480 -32.17 7.67 10.07
CA GLY A 480 -33.06 7.81 11.23
C GLY A 480 -33.64 6.51 11.78
N ASP A 481 -33.25 5.34 11.27
CA ASP A 481 -33.70 4.03 11.74
C ASP A 481 -32.78 3.49 12.85
N ALA A 482 -33.01 3.96 14.07
CA ALA A 482 -32.21 3.55 15.22
C ALA A 482 -32.46 2.09 15.65
N GLN A 483 -33.64 1.53 15.38
CA GLN A 483 -33.95 0.15 15.74
C GLN A 483 -33.21 -0.84 14.84
N ALA A 484 -33.15 -0.56 13.53
CA ALA A 484 -32.34 -1.36 12.60
C ALA A 484 -30.83 -1.22 12.92
N ALA A 485 -30.37 -0.04 13.32
CA ALA A 485 -28.99 0.15 13.76
C ALA A 485 -28.64 -0.67 15.00
N LEU A 486 -29.55 -0.75 15.97
CA LEU A 486 -29.37 -1.58 17.17
C LEU A 486 -29.28 -3.07 16.82
N ALA A 487 -30.20 -3.57 15.99
CA ALA A 487 -30.17 -4.96 15.52
C ALA A 487 -28.90 -5.29 14.73
N ALA A 488 -28.41 -4.34 13.93
CA ALA A 488 -27.16 -4.47 13.21
C ALA A 488 -25.94 -4.53 14.15
N ALA A 489 -25.93 -3.73 15.23
CA ALA A 489 -24.89 -3.79 16.25
C ALA A 489 -24.89 -5.14 16.99
N ASP A 490 -26.08 -5.68 17.32
CA ASP A 490 -26.22 -7.00 17.95
C ASP A 490 -25.69 -8.12 17.02
N LYS A 491 -26.02 -8.04 15.73
CA LYS A 491 -25.51 -8.95 14.70
C LYS A 491 -23.99 -8.86 14.56
N ALA A 492 -23.42 -7.66 14.61
CA ALA A 492 -21.98 -7.46 14.56
C ALA A 492 -21.29 -8.10 15.77
N GLU A 493 -21.83 -7.89 16.98
CA GLU A 493 -21.31 -8.48 18.22
C GLU A 493 -21.37 -10.01 18.22
N ALA A 494 -22.45 -10.60 17.71
CA ALA A 494 -22.58 -12.05 17.60
C ALA A 494 -21.55 -12.71 16.66
N ASN A 495 -21.00 -11.94 15.71
CA ASN A 495 -20.05 -12.42 14.71
C ASN A 495 -18.60 -11.98 14.97
N ASN A 496 -18.38 -10.92 15.73
CA ASN A 496 -17.05 -10.38 16.03
C ASN A 496 -17.02 -9.74 17.43
N ALA A 497 -17.16 -10.57 18.45
CA ALA A 497 -17.33 -10.12 19.83
C ALA A 497 -16.14 -9.28 20.33
N GLY A 498 -16.45 -8.28 21.16
CA GLY A 498 -15.45 -7.41 21.79
C GLY A 498 -14.87 -6.33 20.89
N PHE A 499 -15.29 -6.21 19.62
CA PHE A 499 -14.85 -5.15 18.74
C PHE A 499 -15.54 -3.82 19.09
N TYR A 500 -14.76 -2.79 19.44
CA TYR A 500 -15.29 -1.52 19.99
C TYR A 500 -16.35 -0.85 19.11
N GLN A 501 -16.25 -0.98 17.78
CA GLN A 501 -17.21 -0.37 16.85
C GLN A 501 -18.61 -0.96 16.99
N ASN A 502 -18.75 -2.23 17.40
CA ASN A 502 -20.04 -2.86 17.66
C ASN A 502 -20.73 -2.16 18.83
N ALA A 503 -20.00 -1.98 19.94
CA ALA A 503 -20.49 -1.33 21.14
C ALA A 503 -20.75 0.17 20.90
N ALA A 504 -19.91 0.85 20.14
CA ALA A 504 -20.12 2.26 19.76
C ALA A 504 -21.38 2.44 18.90
N LEU A 505 -21.62 1.57 17.91
CA LEU A 505 -22.84 1.59 17.10
C LEU A 505 -24.08 1.33 17.97
N ARG A 506 -24.01 0.34 18.87
CA ARG A 506 -25.08 0.02 19.83
C ARG A 506 -25.40 1.24 20.70
N GLY A 507 -24.39 1.90 21.25
CA GLY A 507 -24.57 3.11 22.08
C GLY A 507 -25.24 4.25 21.31
N ARG A 508 -24.80 4.53 20.07
CA ARG A 508 -25.41 5.54 19.20
C ARG A 508 -26.89 5.23 18.92
N ALA A 509 -27.22 3.97 18.63
CA ALA A 509 -28.59 3.54 18.40
C ALA A 509 -29.47 3.69 19.65
N LEU A 510 -28.99 3.22 20.81
CA LEU A 510 -29.71 3.34 22.08
C LEU A 510 -29.95 4.79 22.49
N LEU A 511 -28.97 5.66 22.28
CA LEU A 511 -29.10 7.09 22.56
C LEU A 511 -30.21 7.73 21.71
N ARG A 512 -30.31 7.35 20.42
CA ARG A 512 -31.39 7.80 19.51
C ARG A 512 -32.77 7.23 19.88
N LEU A 513 -32.80 6.09 20.56
CA LEU A 513 -34.02 5.46 21.09
C LEU A 513 -34.40 5.99 22.49
N ASN A 514 -33.70 7.03 23.00
CA ASN A 514 -33.88 7.56 24.35
C ASN A 514 -33.61 6.53 25.48
N ARG A 515 -32.77 5.52 25.22
CA ARG A 515 -32.38 4.47 26.18
C ARG A 515 -31.02 4.81 26.81
N SER A 516 -30.92 5.97 27.45
CA SER A 516 -29.64 6.56 27.87
C SER A 516 -28.82 5.67 28.81
N ALA A 517 -29.43 5.02 29.80
CA ALA A 517 -28.71 4.15 30.73
C ALA A 517 -28.03 2.95 30.05
N GLU A 518 -28.64 2.42 28.98
CA GLU A 518 -28.06 1.34 28.19
C GLU A 518 -27.00 1.86 27.21
N ALA A 519 -27.21 3.06 26.66
CA ALA A 519 -26.22 3.74 25.84
C ALA A 519 -24.91 3.99 26.61
N VAL A 520 -25.00 4.44 27.88
CA VAL A 520 -23.85 4.62 28.77
C VAL A 520 -23.02 3.35 28.86
N LYS A 521 -23.65 2.21 29.20
CA LYS A 521 -22.98 0.91 29.29
C LYS A 521 -22.30 0.52 27.96
N ALA A 522 -22.97 0.75 26.84
CA ALA A 522 -22.43 0.43 25.53
C ALA A 522 -21.19 1.30 25.18
N PHE A 523 -21.20 2.59 25.52
CA PHE A 523 -20.04 3.46 25.31
C PHE A 523 -18.88 3.13 26.26
N GLU A 524 -19.15 2.78 27.52
CA GLU A 524 -18.14 2.29 28.45
C GLU A 524 -17.48 1.01 27.93
N MET A 525 -18.26 0.06 27.41
CA MET A 525 -17.73 -1.14 26.75
C MET A 525 -16.88 -0.80 25.53
N ALA A 526 -17.30 0.16 24.70
CA ALA A 526 -16.53 0.60 23.54
C ALA A 526 -15.17 1.21 23.95
N LEU A 527 -15.14 2.04 24.99
CA LEU A 527 -13.90 2.62 25.52
C LEU A 527 -12.97 1.56 26.12
N ALA A 528 -13.52 0.60 26.87
CA ALA A 528 -12.76 -0.52 27.44
C ALA A 528 -12.14 -1.45 26.37
N ALA A 529 -12.76 -1.50 25.19
CA ALA A 529 -12.27 -2.23 24.01
C ALA A 529 -11.16 -1.48 23.23
N GLN A 530 -10.66 -0.35 23.75
CA GLN A 530 -9.52 0.41 23.24
C GLN A 530 -9.68 0.92 21.79
N PRO A 531 -10.56 1.92 21.54
CA PRO A 531 -10.75 2.49 20.21
C PRO A 531 -9.43 2.84 19.53
N ALA A 532 -9.31 2.48 18.26
CA ALA A 532 -8.03 2.45 17.56
C ALA A 532 -7.44 3.84 17.30
N PHE A 533 -8.29 4.86 17.10
CA PHE A 533 -7.87 6.23 16.82
C PHE A 533 -8.28 7.16 17.96
N LEU A 534 -7.47 8.19 18.21
CA LEU A 534 -7.79 9.18 19.24
C LEU A 534 -9.08 9.96 18.93
N SER A 535 -9.30 10.32 17.66
CA SER A 535 -10.55 10.95 17.21
C SER A 535 -11.79 10.12 17.55
N GLU A 536 -11.75 8.81 17.30
CA GLU A 536 -12.86 7.90 17.61
C GLU A 536 -13.06 7.73 19.10
N ARG A 537 -11.97 7.68 19.88
CA ARG A 537 -12.06 7.65 21.35
C ARG A 537 -12.76 8.90 21.88
N LYS A 538 -12.31 10.08 21.44
CA LYS A 538 -12.92 11.38 21.84
C LYS A 538 -14.39 11.46 21.45
N GLU A 539 -14.74 11.01 20.23
CA GLU A 539 -16.14 10.95 19.80
C GLU A 539 -16.99 10.07 20.73
N ILE A 540 -16.48 8.90 21.13
CA ILE A 540 -17.18 8.00 22.05
C ILE A 540 -17.28 8.61 23.47
N GLU A 541 -16.23 9.27 23.95
CA GLU A 541 -16.24 9.98 25.25
C GLU A 541 -17.28 11.11 25.28
N ASP A 542 -17.40 11.88 24.20
CA ASP A 542 -18.40 12.95 24.11
C ASP A 542 -19.82 12.41 24.03
N LEU A 543 -20.03 11.30 23.28
CA LEU A 543 -21.32 10.60 23.26
C LEU A 543 -21.68 9.99 24.63
N LEU A 544 -20.68 9.52 25.38
CA LEU A 544 -20.88 9.02 26.76
C LEU A 544 -21.34 10.16 27.68
N LYS A 545 -20.69 11.33 27.65
CA LYS A 545 -21.11 12.51 28.42
C LYS A 545 -22.54 12.93 28.07
N GLN A 546 -22.86 12.95 26.78
CA GLN A 546 -24.21 13.23 26.29
C GLN A 546 -25.23 12.23 26.85
N ALA A 547 -24.92 10.93 26.86
CA ALA A 547 -25.80 9.90 27.41
C ALA A 547 -25.97 10.02 28.93
N GLN A 548 -24.96 10.52 29.65
CA GLN A 548 -25.01 10.80 31.08
C GLN A 548 -25.77 12.10 31.44
N GLY A 549 -26.11 12.94 30.44
CA GLY A 549 -26.72 14.25 30.67
C GLY A 549 -25.74 15.29 31.21
N THR A 550 -24.42 15.04 31.08
CA THR A 550 -23.37 15.97 31.49
C THR A 550 -22.95 16.79 30.27
N LYS A 551 -23.07 18.12 30.33
CA LYS A 551 -22.68 19.03 29.24
C LYS A 551 -21.18 19.26 29.20
#